data_AF-A0A6M8WH62-F1
#
_entry.id   AF-A0A6M8WH62-F1
#
_cell.length_a   1.000
_cell.length_b   1.000
_cell.length_c   1.000
_cell.angle_alpha   90.00
_cell.angle_beta   90.00
_cell.angle_gamma   90.00
#
_symmetry.space_group_name_H-M   'P 1'
#
loop_
_entity.id
_entity.type
_entity.pdbx_description
1 polymer ?
#
loop_
_entity_poly.entity_id
_entity_poly.type
_entity_poly.pdbx_seq_one_letter_code
_entity_poly.pdbx_strand_id
1 'polypeptide(L)'
;MTEALINEGLKRIWEQSSGAVDTILVNGNQKRAFNQLIDAQRHYSANDDKYRSMVNFYESDFGVCRVVVSRWVPSDAVFLLDSSRLQVMPLQGRSFGYKPLSTTGDSVEGQVVGEYTLEMKNEAAHGVIRGLSLDGN
;
A
#
# COMPACT_ATOMS: atom_id res chain seq x y z
N MET A 1 15.10 7.87 -2.20
CA MET A 1 14.01 7.57 -3.17
C MET A 1 13.90 8.74 -4.14
N THR A 2 13.75 8.50 -5.45
CA THR A 2 13.61 9.57 -6.45
C THR A 2 12.28 9.46 -7.20
N GLU A 3 11.79 10.57 -7.74
CA GLU A 3 10.58 10.61 -8.58
C GLU A 3 10.72 9.73 -9.83
N ALA A 4 11.84 9.85 -10.53
CA ALA A 4 12.10 9.08 -11.74
C ALA A 4 11.95 7.58 -11.51
N LEU A 5 12.30 7.10 -10.32
CA LEU A 5 12.17 5.69 -9.95
C LEU A 5 10.70 5.26 -9.78
N ILE A 6 9.86 6.14 -9.20
CA ILE A 6 8.42 5.88 -9.04
C ILE A 6 7.72 5.92 -10.38
N ASN A 7 7.97 6.96 -11.19
CA ASN A 7 7.37 7.10 -12.51
C ASN A 7 7.81 5.99 -13.46
N GLU A 8 9.06 5.55 -13.43
CA GLU A 8 9.54 4.39 -14.19
C GLU A 8 8.84 3.10 -13.73
N GLY A 9 8.63 2.92 -12.43
CA GLY A 9 7.86 1.78 -11.91
C GLY A 9 6.42 1.78 -12.39
N LEU A 10 5.74 2.93 -12.32
CA LEU A 10 4.37 3.10 -12.81
C LEU A 10 4.27 2.88 -14.32
N LYS A 11 5.22 3.42 -15.09
CA LYS A 11 5.33 3.22 -16.53
C LYS A 11 5.42 1.75 -16.89
N ARG A 12 6.30 0.99 -16.24
CA ARG A 12 6.46 -0.44 -16.51
C ARG A 12 5.18 -1.22 -16.25
N ILE A 13 4.47 -0.91 -15.17
CA ILE A 13 3.19 -1.54 -14.86
C ILE A 13 2.15 -1.19 -15.93
N TRP A 14 2.10 0.07 -16.35
CA TRP A 14 1.19 0.55 -17.40
C TRP A 14 1.48 -0.07 -18.77
N GLU A 15 2.75 -0.28 -19.12
CA GLU A 15 3.15 -0.94 -20.38
C GLU A 15 2.88 -2.45 -20.36
N GLN A 16 3.09 -3.11 -19.21
CA GLN A 16 2.96 -4.56 -19.07
C GLN A 16 1.53 -4.99 -18.75
N SER A 17 0.69 -4.07 -18.28
CA SER A 17 -0.68 -4.35 -17.87
C SER A 17 -1.56 -3.13 -18.09
N SER A 18 -2.82 -3.35 -18.46
CA SER A 18 -3.84 -2.29 -18.39
C SER A 18 -4.30 -2.02 -16.95
N GLY A 19 -3.41 -2.19 -15.97
CA GLY A 19 -3.66 -1.93 -14.55
C GLY A 19 -3.54 -0.45 -14.23
N ALA A 20 -4.48 0.07 -13.43
CA ALA A 20 -4.42 1.42 -12.93
C ALA A 20 -3.91 1.36 -11.49
N VAL A 21 -2.62 1.64 -11.29
CA VAL A 21 -2.05 1.73 -9.95
C VAL A 21 -2.74 2.88 -9.23
N ASP A 22 -3.44 2.57 -8.15
CA ASP A 22 -4.20 3.53 -7.36
C ASP A 22 -3.69 3.63 -5.92
N THR A 23 -2.79 2.72 -5.52
CA THR A 23 -2.32 2.60 -4.15
C THR A 23 -0.80 2.42 -4.12
N ILE A 24 -0.11 3.37 -3.50
CA ILE A 24 1.32 3.27 -3.18
C ILE A 24 1.43 2.93 -1.69
N LEU A 25 1.96 1.76 -1.37
CA LEU A 25 2.09 1.27 0.00
C LEU A 25 3.55 1.29 0.45
N VAL A 26 3.84 2.01 1.54
CA VAL A 26 5.21 2.32 1.99
C VAL A 26 5.40 2.15 3.49
N ASN A 27 6.65 1.99 3.91
CA ASN A 27 7.04 2.15 5.31
C ASN A 27 7.17 3.63 5.70
N GLY A 28 7.22 3.94 7.00
CA GLY A 28 7.43 5.28 7.53
C GLY A 28 8.70 5.98 7.03
N ASN A 29 9.81 5.25 6.83
CA ASN A 29 11.04 5.83 6.29
C ASN A 29 10.84 6.35 4.86
N GLN A 30 10.32 5.49 4.00
CA GLN A 30 10.03 5.83 2.62
C GLN A 30 8.94 6.91 2.50
N LYS A 31 7.98 6.97 3.44
CA LYS A 31 7.00 8.05 3.50
C LYS A 31 7.64 9.42 3.70
N ARG A 32 8.68 9.53 4.53
CA ARG A 32 9.40 10.80 4.74
C ARG A 32 10.12 11.23 3.47
N ALA A 33 10.84 10.32 2.83
CA ALA A 33 11.51 10.58 1.55
C ALA A 33 10.50 11.00 0.46
N PHE A 34 9.34 10.36 0.43
CA PHE A 34 8.25 10.70 -0.49
C PHE A 34 7.67 12.10 -0.23
N ASN A 35 7.49 12.49 1.04
CA ASN A 35 7.02 13.83 1.39
C ASN A 35 8.03 14.90 0.96
N GLN A 36 9.32 14.68 1.21
CA GLN A 36 10.39 15.59 0.80
C GLN A 36 10.41 15.80 -0.72
N LEU A 37 10.21 14.73 -1.49
CA LEU A 37 10.11 14.79 -2.94
C LEU A 37 8.96 15.69 -3.41
N ILE A 38 7.76 15.53 -2.82
CA ILE A 38 6.59 16.34 -3.16
C ILE A 38 6.77 17.81 -2.75
N ASP A 39 7.33 18.05 -1.55
CA ASP A 39 7.50 19.41 -1.05
C ASP A 39 8.51 20.22 -1.90
N ALA A 40 9.54 19.57 -2.47
CA ALA A 40 10.45 20.18 -3.43
C ALA A 40 9.73 20.64 -4.72
N GLN A 41 8.71 19.91 -5.18
CA GLN A 41 7.91 20.28 -6.35
C GLN A 41 6.90 21.38 -6.08
N ARG A 42 6.32 21.41 -4.87
CA ARG A 42 5.35 22.45 -4.47
C ARG A 42 5.92 23.86 -4.49
N HIS A 43 7.23 24.02 -4.32
CA HIS A 43 7.89 25.32 -4.44
C HIS A 43 7.89 25.89 -5.86
N TYR A 44 7.54 25.10 -6.88
CA TYR A 44 7.46 25.52 -8.28
C TYR A 44 6.05 25.93 -8.76
N SER A 45 4.99 25.60 -8.02
CA SER A 45 3.61 25.92 -8.40
C SER A 45 2.94 26.76 -7.31
N ALA A 46 3.27 28.06 -7.30
CA ALA A 46 2.54 29.04 -6.51
C ALA A 46 1.29 29.47 -7.29
N ASN A 47 0.17 28.77 -7.04
CA ASN A 47 -1.22 29.22 -7.14
C ASN A 47 -2.11 28.04 -7.56
N ASP A 48 -2.63 27.26 -6.61
CA ASP A 48 -4.09 27.08 -6.54
C ASP A 48 -4.53 26.44 -5.22
N ASP A 49 -5.64 26.96 -4.70
CA ASP A 49 -6.27 26.62 -3.43
C ASP A 49 -6.89 25.22 -3.45
N LYS A 50 -6.13 24.19 -3.06
CA LYS A 50 -6.69 22.97 -2.45
C LYS A 50 -5.94 22.60 -1.18
N TYR A 51 -6.25 23.37 -0.16
CA TYR A 51 -5.96 23.10 1.24
C TYR A 51 -6.70 21.81 1.70
N ARG A 52 -6.18 20.62 1.39
CA ARG A 52 -6.64 19.35 2.00
C ARG A 52 -5.47 18.47 2.39
N SER A 53 -5.09 18.60 3.67
CA SER A 53 -4.53 17.58 4.54
C SER A 53 -3.42 16.70 3.93
N MET A 54 -2.17 17.11 4.18
CA MET A 54 -1.07 16.22 4.53
C MET A 54 -0.96 14.90 3.71
N VAL A 55 -0.44 15.02 2.49
CA VAL A 55 0.33 14.00 1.77
C VAL A 55 -0.30 12.59 1.65
N ASN A 56 -1.57 12.47 1.25
CA ASN A 56 -2.19 11.16 1.01
C ASN A 56 -2.39 10.81 -0.46
N PHE A 57 -2.14 11.73 -1.40
CA PHE A 57 -2.25 11.48 -2.83
C PHE A 57 -1.00 11.96 -3.56
N TYR A 58 -0.63 11.20 -4.58
CA TYR A 58 0.46 11.49 -5.51
C TYR A 58 -0.10 11.46 -6.92
N GLU A 59 0.14 12.52 -7.67
CA GLU A 59 -0.27 12.65 -9.05
C GLU A 59 0.96 12.39 -9.92
N SER A 60 0.84 11.43 -10.82
CA SER A 60 1.87 11.05 -11.79
C SER A 60 1.31 11.13 -13.20
N ASP A 61 2.19 11.04 -14.20
CA ASP A 61 1.79 10.93 -15.61
C ASP A 61 0.90 9.69 -15.89
N PHE A 62 0.90 8.70 -15.00
CA PHE A 62 0.16 7.45 -15.12
C PHE A 62 -1.11 7.39 -14.25
N GLY A 63 -1.46 8.50 -13.59
CA GLY A 63 -2.66 8.62 -12.77
C GLY A 63 -2.40 9.03 -11.33
N VAL A 64 -3.48 9.08 -10.55
CA VAL A 64 -3.47 9.51 -9.15
C VAL A 64 -3.43 8.30 -8.23
N CYS A 65 -2.39 8.23 -7.40
CA CYS A 65 -2.18 7.18 -6.44
C CYS A 65 -2.41 7.68 -5.01
N ARG A 66 -3.12 6.91 -4.19
CA ARG A 66 -3.20 7.11 -2.75
C ARG A 66 -1.96 6.52 -2.07
N VAL A 67 -1.31 7.29 -1.23
CA VAL A 67 -0.14 6.84 -0.46
C VAL A 67 -0.58 6.34 0.91
N VAL A 68 -0.34 5.07 1.18
CA VAL A 68 -0.70 4.38 2.43
C VAL A 68 0.57 3.98 3.17
N VAL A 69 0.63 4.27 4.47
CA VAL A 69 1.75 3.89 5.34
C VAL A 69 1.40 2.62 6.09
N SER A 70 2.30 1.63 6.06
CA SER A 70 2.22 0.43 6.89
C SER A 70 3.58 0.10 7.49
N ARG A 71 3.61 -0.18 8.80
CA ARG A 71 4.81 -0.60 9.52
C ARG A 71 5.33 -1.98 9.07
N TRP A 72 4.48 -2.77 8.42
CA TRP A 72 4.79 -4.14 7.99
C TRP A 72 5.45 -4.19 6.62
N VAL A 73 5.50 -3.07 5.90
CA VAL A 73 6.26 -2.93 4.66
C VAL A 73 7.74 -2.84 5.01
N PRO A 74 8.64 -3.56 4.33
CA PRO A 74 10.08 -3.40 4.49
C PRO A 74 10.50 -1.94 4.29
N SER A 75 11.45 -1.46 5.11
CA SER A 75 11.84 -0.05 5.10
C SER A 75 12.57 0.37 3.82
N ASP A 76 13.04 -0.56 3.01
CA ASP A 76 13.73 -0.38 1.73
C ASP A 76 12.81 -0.64 0.51
N ALA A 77 11.50 -0.80 0.74
CA ALA A 77 10.55 -1.17 -0.29
C ALA A 77 9.38 -0.19 -0.45
N VAL A 78 8.90 -0.08 -1.68
CA VAL A 78 7.66 0.63 -2.06
C VAL A 78 6.84 -0.31 -2.94
N PHE A 79 5.58 -0.52 -2.58
CA PHE A 79 4.64 -1.30 -3.37
C PHE A 79 3.76 -0.36 -4.20
N LEU A 80 3.60 -0.70 -5.48
CA LEU A 80 2.71 -0.05 -6.44
C LEU A 80 1.59 -1.04 -6.74
N LEU A 81 0.37 -0.74 -6.29
CA LEU A 81 -0.72 -1.71 -6.25
C LEU A 81 -1.96 -1.18 -6.97
N ASP A 82 -2.63 -2.07 -7.72
CA ASP A 82 -3.99 -1.88 -8.22
C ASP A 82 -4.97 -2.49 -7.21
N SER A 83 -5.60 -1.66 -6.38
CA SER A 83 -6.47 -2.14 -5.30
C SER A 83 -7.69 -2.93 -5.80
N SER A 84 -8.13 -2.74 -7.05
CA SER A 84 -9.24 -3.49 -7.64
C SER A 84 -8.92 -4.97 -7.87
N ARG A 85 -7.63 -5.33 -7.82
CA ARG A 85 -7.10 -6.67 -8.09
C ARG A 85 -6.54 -7.37 -6.85
N LEU A 86 -6.71 -6.77 -5.69
CA LEU A 86 -6.29 -7.32 -4.40
C LEU A 86 -7.51 -7.52 -3.51
N GLN A 87 -7.64 -8.72 -2.95
CA GLN A 87 -8.71 -9.01 -2.01
C GLN A 87 -8.21 -9.89 -0.87
N VAL A 88 -8.57 -9.51 0.36
CA VAL A 88 -8.40 -10.38 1.52
C VAL A 88 -9.68 -11.19 1.68
N MET A 89 -9.59 -12.51 1.61
CA MET A 89 -10.74 -13.40 1.64
C MET A 89 -10.53 -14.57 2.59
N PRO A 90 -11.58 -15.05 3.27
CA PRO A 90 -11.46 -16.23 4.12
C PRO A 90 -11.22 -17.47 3.25
N LEU A 91 -10.46 -18.43 3.77
CA LEU A 91 -10.48 -19.79 3.22
C LEU A 91 -11.90 -20.35 3.35
N GLN A 92 -12.29 -21.23 2.43
CA GLN A 92 -13.66 -21.73 2.35
C GLN A 92 -14.10 -22.33 3.70
N GLY A 93 -15.17 -21.78 4.28
CA GLY A 93 -15.70 -22.22 5.58
C GLY A 93 -14.87 -21.80 6.81
N ARG A 94 -13.87 -20.91 6.65
CA ARG A 94 -12.96 -20.45 7.71
C ARG A 94 -13.03 -18.93 7.94
N SER A 95 -14.17 -18.30 7.64
CA SER A 95 -14.44 -16.92 8.07
C SER A 95 -14.38 -16.78 9.59
N PHE A 96 -14.11 -15.58 10.09
CA PHE A 96 -14.09 -15.36 11.54
C PHE A 96 -15.37 -15.85 12.22
N GLY A 97 -15.20 -16.71 13.20
CA GLY A 97 -16.28 -17.26 14.00
C GLY A 97 -15.84 -17.49 15.44
N TYR A 98 -16.78 -17.30 16.36
CA TYR A 98 -16.60 -17.73 17.73
C TYR A 98 -16.82 -19.23 17.83
N LYS A 99 -15.85 -19.95 18.38
CA LYS A 99 -15.92 -21.37 18.68
C LYS A 99 -15.83 -21.55 20.19
N PRO A 100 -16.91 -22.02 20.86
CA PRO A 100 -16.84 -22.34 22.29
C PRO A 100 -15.86 -23.49 22.51
N LEU A 101 -15.06 -23.38 23.56
CA LEU A 101 -14.20 -24.45 24.08
C LEU A 101 -14.97 -25.23 25.14
N SER A 102 -14.48 -26.42 25.48
CA SER A 102 -15.08 -27.23 26.53
C SER A 102 -15.05 -26.49 27.87
N THR A 103 -16.17 -26.49 28.57
CA THR A 103 -16.28 -25.94 29.93
C THR A 103 -15.34 -26.70 30.87
N THR A 104 -14.58 -25.98 31.68
CA THR A 104 -13.70 -26.55 32.70
C THR A 104 -14.17 -26.06 34.08
N GLY A 105 -14.87 -26.92 34.82
CA GLY A 105 -15.58 -26.51 36.05
C GLY A 105 -16.69 -25.50 35.72
N ASP A 106 -16.69 -24.34 36.40
CA ASP A 106 -17.59 -23.22 36.13
C ASP A 106 -17.05 -22.23 35.06
N SER A 107 -15.88 -22.50 34.48
CA SER A 107 -15.27 -21.64 33.45
C SER A 107 -15.82 -21.93 32.06
N VAL A 108 -16.32 -20.91 31.37
CA VAL A 108 -16.68 -20.95 29.95
C VAL A 108 -15.63 -20.20 29.16
N GLU A 109 -14.94 -20.93 28.27
CA GLU A 109 -13.90 -20.39 27.41
C GLU A 109 -14.32 -20.53 25.95
N GLY A 110 -13.78 -19.67 25.09
CA GLY A 110 -14.00 -19.74 23.66
C GLY A 110 -12.90 -19.03 22.91
N GLN A 111 -12.75 -19.38 21.64
CA GLN A 111 -11.75 -18.80 20.75
C GLN A 111 -12.43 -18.17 19.54
N VAL A 112 -11.89 -17.04 19.08
CA VAL A 112 -12.25 -16.45 17.80
C VAL A 112 -11.22 -16.92 16.78
N VAL A 113 -11.67 -17.67 15.78
CA VAL A 113 -10.79 -18.27 14.77
C VAL A 113 -11.29 -17.85 13.40
N GLY A 114 -10.35 -17.53 12.51
CA GLY A 114 -10.59 -17.30 11.10
C GLY A 114 -9.28 -17.44 10.34
N GLU A 115 -9.33 -18.00 9.14
CA GLU A 115 -8.17 -18.15 8.26
C GLU A 115 -8.44 -17.36 6.98
N TYR A 116 -7.53 -16.44 6.67
CA TYR A 116 -7.65 -15.56 5.53
C TYR A 116 -6.43 -15.69 4.64
N THR A 117 -6.67 -15.54 3.34
CA THR A 117 -5.64 -15.49 2.32
C THR A 117 -5.72 -14.15 1.58
N LEU A 118 -4.62 -13.81 0.91
CA LEU A 118 -4.58 -12.72 -0.05
C LEU A 118 -4.81 -13.31 -1.45
N GLU A 119 -5.89 -12.88 -2.10
CA GLU A 119 -6.08 -13.08 -3.53
C GLU A 119 -5.43 -11.92 -4.29
N MET A 120 -4.44 -12.24 -5.13
CA MET A 120 -3.78 -11.30 -6.02
C MET A 120 -4.09 -11.69 -7.46
N LYS A 121 -4.86 -10.85 -8.16
CA LYS A 121 -5.18 -11.02 -9.57
C LYS A 121 -4.18 -10.24 -10.41
N ASN A 122 -3.75 -10.84 -11.52
CA ASN A 122 -2.83 -10.26 -12.50
C ASN A 122 -1.60 -9.62 -11.84
N GLU A 123 -0.58 -10.43 -11.56
CA GLU A 123 0.67 -9.98 -10.93
C GLU A 123 1.31 -8.78 -11.64
N ALA A 124 1.23 -8.72 -12.98
CA ALA A 124 1.78 -7.63 -13.78
C ALA A 124 1.09 -6.27 -13.55
N ALA A 125 -0.09 -6.23 -12.92
CA ALA A 125 -0.77 -5.00 -12.51
C ALA A 125 -0.21 -4.40 -11.21
N HIS A 126 0.77 -5.05 -10.59
CA HIS A 126 1.41 -4.60 -9.37
C HIS A 126 2.92 -4.53 -9.58
N GLY A 127 3.59 -3.77 -8.73
CA GLY A 127 5.04 -3.69 -8.73
C GLY A 127 5.62 -3.45 -7.36
N VAL A 128 6.89 -3.78 -7.22
CA VAL A 128 7.66 -3.47 -6.03
C VAL A 128 8.99 -2.85 -6.43
N ILE A 129 9.31 -1.72 -5.82
CA ILE A 129 10.62 -1.10 -5.88
C ILE A 129 11.34 -1.50 -4.60
N ARG A 130 12.54 -2.08 -4.71
CA ARG A 130 13.34 -2.57 -3.56
C ARG A 130 14.73 -1.95 -3.55
N GLY A 131 15.45 -2.13 -2.45
CA GLY A 131 16.81 -1.62 -2.29
C GLY A 131 16.86 -0.10 -2.20
N LEU A 132 15.78 0.53 -1.72
CA LEU A 132 15.75 1.96 -1.50
C LEU A 132 16.62 2.33 -0.30
N SER A 133 17.32 3.47 -0.40
CA SER A 133 18.04 4.03 0.73
C SER A 133 17.12 4.15 1.95
N LEU A 134 17.60 3.66 3.08
CA LEU A 134 16.90 3.74 4.37
C LEU A 134 17.08 5.09 5.03
N ASP A 135 18.11 5.82 4.61
CA ASP A 135 18.43 7.16 5.08
C ASP A 135 17.70 8.15 4.17
N GLY A 136 16.96 9.08 4.75
CA GLY A 136 16.23 10.14 4.04
C GLY A 136 17.16 11.22 3.46
N ASN A 137 18.30 10.80 2.89
CA ASN A 137 19.36 11.62 2.34
C ASN A 137 19.80 11.06 0.98
#